data_AF-X1SA09-F1
#
_entry.id   AF-X1SA09-F1
#
_cell.length_a   1.000
_cell.length_b   1.000
_cell.length_c   1.000
_cell.angle_alpha   90.00
_cell.angle_beta   90.00
_cell.angle_gamma   90.00
#
_symmetry.space_group_name_H-M   'P 1'
#
loop_
_entity.id
_entity.type
_entity.pdbx_description
1 polymer ?
#
loop_
_entity_poly.entity_id
_entity_poly.type
_entity_poly.pdbx_seq_one_letter_code
_entity_poly.pdbx_strand_id
1 'polypeptide(L)'
;GYWGGSDHAVFCDPTIGVPSVMIGHADVFHHSSYDTPDKCDPTELKRVMAAASMATWVISNATDQWAVKIASAVHRKWLNRLHKRTTQSMDWLINDSESEDFSKRAGYIHRKILDYSRVIANVEKKALEEVKKLCQGNHQGNQSCQFINRLSRSTVKHLKLDNRSLTDFYRLLCQRKKIAAPKPALTSREKHAQSIIPKRLRRGPLPYRFLQHQLGDDYEWYLKNQDKIGEAGRNKSYEVLNLSDGTHNALFIRDVISVEFGEADIEYVLHLLEDLKKLGVIDLKNAP
;
A
#
# COMPACT_ATOMS: atom_id res chain seq x y z
N GLY A 1 -3.63 0.15 6.40
CA GLY A 1 -2.29 0.47 6.90
C GLY A 1 -1.67 -0.79 7.44
N TYR A 2 -0.51 -1.20 6.93
CA TYR A 2 0.43 -1.99 7.74
C TYR A 2 0.84 -1.16 8.97
N TRP A 3 0.91 -1.82 10.12
CA TRP A 3 1.47 -1.28 11.36
C TRP A 3 2.47 -2.29 11.91
N GLY A 4 3.69 -1.82 12.17
CA GLY A 4 4.72 -2.61 12.84
C GLY A 4 4.59 -2.56 14.37
N GLY A 5 5.68 -2.88 15.07
CA GLY A 5 5.75 -2.80 16.53
C GLY A 5 5.57 -4.14 17.26
N SER A 6 5.59 -5.26 16.54
CA SER A 6 5.57 -6.61 17.09
C SER A 6 6.28 -7.59 16.15
N ASP A 7 6.36 -8.86 16.53
CA ASP A 7 7.19 -9.89 15.88
C ASP A 7 6.75 -10.22 14.45
N HIS A 8 5.47 -10.00 14.11
CA HIS A 8 4.96 -10.22 12.75
C HIS A 8 5.74 -9.43 11.70
N ALA A 9 6.31 -8.27 12.08
CA ALA A 9 7.10 -7.42 11.20
C ALA A 9 8.31 -8.14 10.58
N VAL A 10 8.97 -9.02 11.35
CA VAL A 10 10.15 -9.76 10.89
C VAL A 10 9.76 -10.76 9.81
N PHE A 11 8.63 -11.46 9.99
CA PHE A 11 8.13 -12.44 9.03
C PHE A 11 7.55 -11.81 7.77
N CYS A 12 6.84 -10.68 7.95
CA CYS A 12 6.29 -9.88 6.85
C CYS A 12 7.36 -9.26 5.95
N ASP A 13 8.59 -9.12 6.43
CA ASP A 13 9.68 -8.58 5.62
C ASP A 13 9.83 -9.41 4.33
N PRO A 14 9.86 -8.80 3.14
CA PRO A 14 9.86 -9.53 1.88
C PRO A 14 11.12 -10.37 1.64
N THR A 15 12.20 -10.15 2.40
CA THR A 15 13.38 -11.03 2.36
C THR A 15 13.18 -12.35 3.12
N ILE A 16 12.15 -12.43 3.96
CA ILE A 16 11.67 -13.66 4.63
C ILE A 16 10.41 -14.17 3.93
N GLY A 17 9.46 -13.28 3.65
CA GLY A 17 8.32 -13.53 2.77
C GLY A 17 7.24 -14.43 3.37
N VAL A 18 7.06 -14.41 4.70
CA VAL A 18 6.03 -15.20 5.40
C VAL A 18 4.86 -14.30 5.78
N PRO A 19 3.69 -14.43 5.11
CA PRO A 19 2.51 -13.62 5.44
C PRO A 19 2.14 -13.79 6.90
N SER A 20 2.15 -12.68 7.64
CA SER A 20 1.90 -12.66 9.08
C SER A 20 1.02 -11.47 9.44
N VAL A 21 0.20 -11.62 10.48
CA VAL A 21 -0.69 -10.58 10.96
C VAL A 21 -0.60 -10.48 12.47
N MET A 22 -0.65 -9.26 13.00
CA MET A 22 -0.87 -9.00 14.40
C MET A 22 -2.36 -8.77 14.63
N ILE A 23 -2.94 -9.44 15.61
CA ILE A 23 -4.29 -9.20 16.09
C ILE A 23 -4.17 -8.51 17.45
N GLY A 24 -4.71 -7.31 17.57
CA GLY A 24 -4.62 -6.52 18.79
C GLY A 24 -5.72 -5.47 18.88
N HIS A 25 -5.77 -4.79 20.02
CA HIS A 25 -6.67 -3.68 20.31
C HIS A 25 -5.88 -2.52 20.93
N ALA A 26 -6.54 -1.36 21.07
CA ALA A 26 -5.95 -0.26 21.82
C ALA A 26 -5.99 -0.57 23.32
N ASP A 27 -4.90 -0.28 24.01
CA ASP A 27 -4.77 -0.45 25.45
C ASP A 27 -4.21 0.84 26.07
N VAL A 28 -4.88 1.32 27.12
CA VAL A 28 -4.51 2.55 27.84
C VAL A 28 -3.46 2.30 28.92
N PHE A 29 -3.26 1.04 29.34
CA PHE A 29 -2.29 0.66 30.37
C PHE A 29 -0.95 0.20 29.78
N HIS A 30 -0.86 0.07 28.45
CA HIS A 30 0.34 -0.33 27.73
C HIS A 30 1.58 0.48 28.14
N HIS A 31 2.69 -0.21 28.44
CA HIS A 31 3.95 0.37 28.93
C HIS A 31 3.83 1.19 30.23
N SER A 32 2.88 0.85 31.10
CA SER A 32 2.74 1.46 32.42
C SER A 32 2.82 0.42 33.54
N SER A 33 3.03 0.89 34.77
CA SER A 33 2.97 0.02 35.97
C SER A 33 1.56 -0.51 36.27
N TYR A 34 0.53 -0.06 35.53
CA TYR A 34 -0.85 -0.53 35.63
C TYR A 34 -1.19 -1.66 34.63
N ASP A 35 -0.22 -2.10 33.83
CA ASP A 35 -0.37 -3.30 32.98
C ASP A 35 -0.32 -4.56 33.86
N THR A 36 -1.46 -4.83 34.50
CA THR A 36 -1.63 -5.88 35.51
C THR A 36 -2.81 -6.80 35.14
N PRO A 37 -2.79 -8.09 35.55
CA PRO A 37 -3.81 -9.07 35.14
C PRO A 37 -5.26 -8.69 35.45
N ASP A 38 -5.51 -7.84 36.45
CA ASP A 38 -6.86 -7.33 36.78
C ASP A 38 -7.42 -6.35 35.72
N LYS A 39 -6.60 -5.91 34.76
CA LYS A 39 -7.05 -5.11 33.59
C LYS A 39 -7.44 -5.97 32.40
N CYS A 40 -7.16 -7.27 32.42
CA CYS A 40 -7.54 -8.16 31.33
C CYS A 40 -9.03 -8.54 31.43
N ASP A 41 -9.80 -8.37 30.35
CA ASP A 41 -11.17 -8.88 30.25
C ASP A 41 -11.17 -10.37 29.80
N PRO A 42 -11.65 -11.30 30.64
CA PRO A 42 -11.76 -12.71 30.27
C PRO A 42 -12.62 -12.96 29.02
N THR A 43 -13.61 -12.10 28.75
CA THR A 43 -14.47 -12.17 27.57
C THR A 43 -13.68 -11.83 26.32
N GLU A 44 -12.85 -10.79 26.37
CA GLU A 44 -11.97 -10.40 25.27
C GLU A 44 -10.95 -11.49 24.97
N LEU A 45 -10.30 -12.03 26.02
CA LEU A 45 -9.36 -13.15 25.86
C LEU A 45 -10.01 -14.34 25.15
N LYS A 46 -11.24 -14.73 25.54
CA LYS A 46 -11.99 -15.80 24.86
C LYS A 46 -12.26 -15.49 23.39
N ARG A 47 -12.61 -14.24 23.06
CA ARG A 47 -12.85 -13.82 21.67
C ARG A 47 -11.58 -13.87 20.83
N VAL A 48 -10.45 -13.38 21.35
CA VAL A 48 -9.15 -13.42 20.66
C VAL A 48 -8.71 -14.86 20.45
N MET A 49 -8.79 -15.71 21.47
CA MET A 49 -8.49 -17.14 21.34
C MET A 49 -9.36 -17.83 20.28
N ALA A 50 -10.67 -17.58 20.29
CA ALA A 50 -11.56 -18.13 19.29
C ALA A 50 -11.19 -17.64 17.87
N ALA A 51 -10.97 -16.34 17.69
CA ALA A 51 -10.62 -15.76 16.39
C ALA A 51 -9.30 -16.32 15.83
N ALA A 52 -8.23 -16.35 16.65
CA ALA A 52 -6.93 -16.87 16.26
C ALA A 52 -6.98 -18.37 15.96
N SER A 53 -7.67 -19.16 16.80
CA SER A 53 -7.80 -20.61 16.61
C SER A 53 -8.60 -20.95 15.35
N MET A 54 -9.71 -20.25 15.11
CA MET A 54 -10.52 -20.45 13.89
C MET A 54 -9.75 -20.04 12.64
N ALA A 55 -9.04 -18.92 12.66
CA ALA A 55 -8.23 -18.48 11.53
C ALA A 55 -7.14 -19.51 11.19
N THR A 56 -6.44 -20.01 12.22
CA THR A 56 -5.44 -21.07 12.07
C THR A 56 -6.07 -22.34 11.52
N TRP A 57 -7.19 -22.79 12.09
CA TRP A 57 -7.90 -23.99 11.64
C TRP A 57 -8.35 -23.89 10.18
N VAL A 58 -8.90 -22.75 9.77
CA VAL A 58 -9.32 -22.50 8.38
C VAL A 58 -8.13 -22.54 7.43
N ILE A 59 -7.01 -21.89 7.75
CA ILE A 59 -5.84 -21.86 6.87
C ILE A 59 -5.18 -23.25 6.77
N SER A 60 -5.08 -23.97 7.89
CA SER A 60 -4.49 -25.32 7.92
C SER A 60 -5.35 -26.40 7.27
N ASN A 61 -6.68 -26.21 7.20
CA ASN A 61 -7.63 -27.18 6.66
C ASN A 61 -8.41 -26.60 5.46
N ALA A 62 -7.84 -25.59 4.78
CA ALA A 62 -8.53 -24.93 3.69
C ALA A 62 -8.88 -25.93 2.59
N THR A 63 -10.15 -25.95 2.22
CA THR A 63 -10.66 -26.66 1.05
C THR A 63 -10.98 -25.65 -0.03
N ASP A 64 -11.33 -26.16 -1.21
CA ASP A 64 -11.88 -25.36 -2.30
C ASP A 64 -13.03 -24.44 -1.87
N GLN A 65 -13.90 -24.92 -0.98
CA GLN A 65 -15.01 -24.10 -0.46
C GLN A 65 -14.50 -22.91 0.35
N TRP A 66 -13.46 -23.09 1.15
CA TRP A 66 -12.82 -22.00 1.88
C TRP A 66 -12.13 -21.02 0.93
N ALA A 67 -11.43 -21.53 -0.09
CA ALA A 67 -10.81 -20.69 -1.11
C ALA A 67 -11.83 -19.76 -1.80
N VAL A 68 -13.00 -20.27 -2.18
CA VAL A 68 -14.09 -19.46 -2.78
C VAL A 68 -14.64 -18.43 -1.80
N LYS A 69 -14.85 -18.80 -0.52
CA LYS A 69 -15.35 -17.89 0.51
C LYS A 69 -14.36 -16.75 0.77
N ILE A 70 -13.08 -17.08 0.92
CA ILE A 70 -12.01 -16.10 1.15
C ILE A 70 -11.86 -15.21 -0.08
N ALA A 71 -11.85 -15.77 -1.30
CA ALA A 71 -11.74 -14.98 -2.53
C ALA A 71 -12.91 -14.00 -2.69
N SER A 72 -14.12 -14.42 -2.34
CA SER A 72 -15.31 -13.55 -2.36
C SER A 72 -15.21 -12.42 -1.32
N ALA A 73 -14.67 -12.71 -0.13
CA ALA A 73 -14.42 -11.70 0.89
C ALA A 73 -13.34 -10.70 0.47
N VAL A 74 -12.23 -11.18 -0.13
CA VAL A 74 -11.14 -10.38 -0.70
C VAL A 74 -11.70 -9.45 -1.79
N HIS A 75 -12.47 -9.99 -2.73
CA HIS A 75 -13.12 -9.24 -3.80
C HIS A 75 -14.07 -8.15 -3.28
N ARG A 76 -14.92 -8.47 -2.30
CA ARG A 76 -15.81 -7.48 -1.69
C ARG A 76 -15.03 -6.36 -1.01
N LYS A 77 -13.96 -6.68 -0.27
CA LYS A 77 -13.11 -5.68 0.39
C LYS A 77 -12.39 -4.81 -0.63
N TRP A 78 -11.96 -5.38 -1.75
CA TRP A 78 -11.42 -4.65 -2.89
C TRP A 78 -12.41 -3.64 -3.46
N LEU A 79 -13.66 -4.05 -3.74
CA LEU A 79 -14.68 -3.15 -4.29
C LEU A 79 -14.92 -1.95 -3.35
N ASN A 80 -14.93 -2.19 -2.04
CA ASN A 80 -15.03 -1.12 -1.04
C ASN A 80 -13.82 -0.17 -1.08
N ARG A 81 -12.59 -0.71 -1.21
CA ARG A 81 -11.37 0.11 -1.33
C ARG A 81 -11.36 0.94 -2.61
N LEU A 82 -11.76 0.33 -3.74
CA LEU A 82 -11.89 1.02 -5.02
C LEU A 82 -12.89 2.16 -4.91
N HIS A 83 -14.10 1.90 -4.41
CA HIS A 83 -15.13 2.93 -4.27
C HIS A 83 -14.67 4.08 -3.36
N LYS A 84 -14.11 3.75 -2.18
CA LYS A 84 -13.53 4.75 -1.28
C LYS A 84 -12.49 5.60 -1.99
N ARG A 85 -11.59 4.98 -2.76
CA ARG A 85 -10.56 5.69 -3.53
C ARG A 85 -11.17 6.57 -4.61
N THR A 86 -12.17 6.09 -5.34
CA THR A 86 -12.88 6.86 -6.37
C THR A 86 -13.51 8.12 -5.76
N THR A 87 -14.22 8.00 -4.62
CA THR A 87 -14.77 9.15 -3.90
C THR A 87 -13.70 10.14 -3.48
N GLN A 88 -12.63 9.67 -2.82
CA GLN A 88 -11.53 10.53 -2.41
C GLN A 88 -10.83 11.22 -3.60
N SER A 89 -10.78 10.56 -4.76
CA SER A 89 -10.21 11.14 -5.99
C SER A 89 -11.12 12.21 -6.59
N MET A 90 -12.44 12.04 -6.51
CA MET A 90 -13.40 13.07 -6.92
C MET A 90 -13.34 14.29 -5.99
N ASP A 91 -13.30 14.08 -4.68
CA ASP A 91 -13.15 15.16 -3.70
C ASP A 91 -11.86 15.96 -3.92
N TRP A 92 -10.76 15.25 -4.19
CA TRP A 92 -9.49 15.89 -4.50
C TRP A 92 -9.54 16.70 -5.79
N LEU A 93 -10.16 16.16 -6.84
CA LEU A 93 -10.38 16.89 -8.09
C LEU A 93 -11.19 18.17 -7.88
N ILE A 94 -12.26 18.11 -7.08
CA ILE A 94 -13.07 19.30 -6.74
C ILE A 94 -12.19 20.33 -6.04
N ASN A 95 -11.51 19.94 -4.97
CA ASN A 95 -10.69 20.84 -4.17
C ASN A 95 -9.55 21.45 -4.98
N ASP A 96 -8.84 20.66 -5.79
CA ASP A 96 -7.74 21.20 -6.62
C ASP A 96 -8.26 22.08 -7.74
N SER A 97 -9.45 21.82 -8.29
CA SER A 97 -10.05 22.68 -9.31
C SER A 97 -10.36 24.10 -8.83
N GLU A 98 -10.44 24.31 -7.52
CA GLU A 98 -10.57 25.64 -6.91
C GLU A 98 -9.23 26.36 -6.74
N SER A 99 -8.09 25.68 -6.92
CA SER A 99 -6.77 26.29 -6.89
C SER A 99 -6.47 27.09 -8.17
N GLU A 100 -5.81 28.23 -8.02
CA GLU A 100 -5.29 29.02 -9.15
C GLU A 100 -4.30 28.21 -10.03
N ASP A 101 -3.61 27.24 -9.45
CA ASP A 101 -2.64 26.39 -10.14
C ASP A 101 -3.26 25.15 -10.81
N PHE A 102 -4.59 24.98 -10.77
CA PHE A 102 -5.28 23.83 -11.36
C PHE A 102 -4.88 23.64 -12.84
N SER A 103 -4.87 24.73 -13.61
CA SER A 103 -4.50 24.70 -15.04
C SER A 103 -3.10 24.12 -15.29
N LYS A 104 -2.15 24.37 -14.39
CA LYS A 104 -0.77 23.90 -14.48
C LYS A 104 -0.63 22.44 -14.01
N ARG A 105 -1.48 22.00 -13.07
CA ARG A 105 -1.38 20.67 -12.42
C ARG A 105 -2.43 19.66 -12.86
N ALA A 106 -3.41 20.06 -13.68
CA ALA A 106 -4.54 19.22 -14.10
C ALA A 106 -4.09 17.85 -14.67
N GLY A 107 -3.10 17.83 -15.57
CA GLY A 107 -2.59 16.60 -16.16
C GLY A 107 -1.84 15.71 -15.15
N TYR A 108 -1.16 16.33 -14.18
CA TYR A 108 -0.49 15.62 -13.08
C TYR A 108 -1.51 14.93 -12.18
N ILE A 109 -2.58 15.61 -11.80
CA ILE A 109 -3.64 15.06 -10.92
C ILE A 109 -4.46 13.99 -11.64
N HIS A 110 -4.81 14.23 -12.92
CA HIS A 110 -5.48 13.23 -13.74
C HIS A 110 -4.67 11.93 -13.80
N ARG A 111 -3.35 12.01 -13.86
CA ARG A 111 -2.48 10.84 -13.78
C ARG A 111 -2.54 10.15 -12.40
N LYS A 112 -2.46 10.90 -11.29
CA LYS A 112 -2.51 10.33 -9.92
C LYS A 112 -3.76 9.52 -9.66
N ILE A 113 -4.92 10.10 -9.93
CA ILE A 113 -6.20 9.48 -9.59
C ILE A 113 -6.39 8.16 -10.35
N LEU A 114 -5.83 8.05 -11.56
CA LEU A 114 -5.88 6.84 -12.36
C LEU A 114 -4.86 5.79 -11.88
N ASP A 115 -3.65 6.22 -11.51
CA ASP A 115 -2.60 5.31 -11.02
C ASP A 115 -2.92 4.76 -9.63
N TYR A 116 -3.53 5.54 -8.74
CA TYR A 116 -3.97 5.04 -7.43
C TYR A 116 -5.01 3.93 -7.57
N SER A 117 -5.98 4.08 -8.48
CA SER A 117 -6.94 3.01 -8.78
C SER A 117 -6.26 1.75 -9.34
N ARG A 118 -5.21 1.91 -10.16
CA ARG A 118 -4.40 0.79 -10.68
C ARG A 118 -3.64 0.07 -9.57
N VAL A 119 -3.04 0.79 -8.64
CA VAL A 119 -2.33 0.23 -7.48
C VAL A 119 -3.28 -0.66 -6.67
N ILE A 120 -4.47 -0.17 -6.31
CA ILE A 120 -5.44 -0.95 -5.53
C ILE A 120 -5.86 -2.22 -6.31
N ALA A 121 -6.04 -2.12 -7.63
CA ALA A 121 -6.39 -3.27 -8.46
C ALA A 121 -5.27 -4.32 -8.51
N ASN A 122 -4.01 -3.89 -8.51
CA ASN A 122 -2.87 -4.80 -8.49
C ASN A 122 -2.75 -5.55 -7.16
N VAL A 123 -3.02 -4.88 -6.03
CA VAL A 123 -3.07 -5.52 -4.71
C VAL A 123 -4.14 -6.62 -4.70
N GLU A 124 -5.33 -6.33 -5.23
CA GLU A 124 -6.42 -7.32 -5.31
C GLU A 124 -6.04 -8.52 -6.18
N LYS A 125 -5.47 -8.30 -7.36
CA LYS A 125 -5.04 -9.39 -8.24
C LYS A 125 -4.03 -10.30 -7.56
N LYS A 126 -3.03 -9.73 -6.87
CA LYS A 126 -2.04 -10.49 -6.10
C LYS A 126 -2.72 -11.27 -4.96
N ALA A 127 -3.65 -10.65 -4.23
CA ALA A 127 -4.38 -11.32 -3.16
C ALA A 127 -5.21 -12.51 -3.67
N LEU A 128 -5.92 -12.36 -4.79
CA LEU A 128 -6.68 -13.46 -5.41
C LEU A 128 -5.76 -14.57 -5.93
N GLU A 129 -4.58 -14.23 -6.44
CA GLU A 129 -3.57 -15.20 -6.85
C GLU A 129 -3.05 -16.02 -5.65
N GLU A 130 -2.83 -15.38 -4.50
CA GLU A 130 -2.47 -16.06 -3.26
C GLU A 130 -3.60 -16.96 -2.74
N VAL A 131 -4.86 -16.49 -2.75
CA VAL A 131 -6.01 -17.30 -2.34
C VAL A 131 -6.18 -18.54 -3.22
N LYS A 132 -5.80 -18.47 -4.49
CA LYS A 132 -5.83 -19.63 -5.39
C LYS A 132 -4.94 -20.78 -4.91
N LYS A 133 -3.89 -20.51 -4.13
CA LYS A 133 -3.03 -21.55 -3.54
C LYS A 133 -3.74 -22.40 -2.48
N LEU A 134 -4.91 -21.95 -1.99
CA LEU A 134 -5.75 -22.72 -1.06
C LEU A 134 -6.64 -23.76 -1.78
N CYS A 135 -6.72 -23.71 -3.11
CA CYS A 135 -7.44 -24.74 -3.87
C CYS A 135 -6.65 -26.04 -3.91
N GLN A 136 -7.36 -27.16 -3.84
CA GLN A 136 -6.78 -28.50 -3.86
C GLN A 136 -6.64 -29.03 -5.30
N GLY A 137 -5.67 -29.94 -5.50
CA GLY A 137 -5.48 -30.68 -6.74
C GLY A 137 -5.00 -29.83 -7.92
N ASN A 138 -5.26 -30.30 -9.15
CA ASN A 138 -4.83 -29.60 -10.36
C ASN A 138 -5.64 -28.32 -10.59
N HIS A 139 -4.97 -27.16 -10.51
CA HIS A 139 -5.58 -25.85 -10.67
C HIS A 139 -6.24 -25.61 -12.03
N GLN A 140 -5.83 -26.32 -13.09
CA GLN A 140 -6.29 -26.05 -14.46
C GLN A 140 -7.74 -26.56 -14.69
N GLY A 141 -8.13 -27.65 -14.02
CA GLY A 141 -9.48 -28.22 -14.08
C GLY A 141 -10.39 -27.82 -12.91
N ASN A 142 -9.84 -27.18 -11.87
CA ASN A 142 -10.58 -26.87 -10.64
C ASN A 142 -11.55 -25.68 -10.86
N GLN A 143 -12.85 -25.93 -10.64
CA GLN A 143 -13.91 -24.93 -10.83
C GLN A 143 -13.75 -23.71 -9.89
N SER A 144 -13.23 -23.92 -8.68
CA SER A 144 -12.93 -22.87 -7.71
C SER A 144 -11.79 -21.98 -8.19
N CYS A 145 -10.69 -22.55 -8.68
CA CYS A 145 -9.62 -21.79 -9.33
C CYS A 145 -10.14 -20.96 -10.52
N GLN A 146 -10.99 -21.55 -11.35
CA GLN A 146 -11.59 -20.85 -12.49
C GLN A 146 -12.49 -19.69 -12.03
N PHE A 147 -13.24 -19.86 -10.95
CA PHE A 147 -14.03 -18.78 -10.34
C PHE A 147 -13.14 -17.64 -9.83
N ILE A 148 -12.08 -17.96 -9.08
CA ILE A 148 -11.10 -16.97 -8.59
C ILE A 148 -10.47 -16.21 -9.76
N ASN A 149 -10.10 -16.90 -10.84
CA ASN A 149 -9.59 -16.27 -12.06
C ASN A 149 -10.62 -15.32 -12.71
N ARG A 150 -11.92 -15.66 -12.67
CA ARG A 150 -12.99 -14.74 -13.14
C ARG A 150 -13.08 -13.49 -12.28
N LEU A 151 -12.95 -13.60 -10.95
CA LEU A 151 -12.87 -12.43 -10.06
C LEU A 151 -11.64 -11.58 -10.38
N SER A 152 -10.48 -12.20 -10.59
CA SER A 152 -9.26 -11.47 -10.98
C SER A 152 -9.44 -10.73 -12.31
N ARG A 153 -10.11 -11.33 -13.30
CA ARG A 153 -10.45 -10.67 -14.57
C ARG A 153 -11.49 -9.56 -14.40
N SER A 154 -12.44 -9.68 -13.47
CA SER A 154 -13.46 -8.65 -13.24
C SER A 154 -12.83 -7.36 -12.68
N THR A 155 -11.72 -7.45 -11.94
CA THR A 155 -10.97 -6.26 -11.47
C THR A 155 -10.63 -5.30 -12.59
N VAL A 156 -10.23 -5.81 -13.77
CA VAL A 156 -9.90 -4.99 -14.95
C VAL A 156 -11.12 -4.27 -15.47
N LYS A 157 -12.29 -4.92 -15.45
CA LYS A 157 -13.55 -4.32 -15.89
C LYS A 157 -13.99 -3.20 -14.95
N HIS A 158 -13.96 -3.45 -13.63
CA HIS A 158 -14.28 -2.43 -12.63
C HIS A 158 -13.32 -1.23 -12.72
N LEU A 159 -12.02 -1.48 -12.80
CA LEU A 159 -11.02 -0.43 -12.95
C LEU A 159 -11.26 0.42 -14.20
N LYS A 160 -11.59 -0.21 -15.34
CA LYS A 160 -11.88 0.51 -16.59
C LYS A 160 -13.10 1.43 -16.45
N LEU A 161 -14.15 0.95 -15.78
CA LEU A 161 -15.37 1.73 -15.54
C LEU A 161 -15.10 2.91 -14.60
N ASP A 162 -14.45 2.68 -13.46
CA ASP A 162 -14.12 3.74 -12.50
C ASP A 162 -13.19 4.79 -13.10
N ASN A 163 -12.15 4.37 -13.83
CA ASN A 163 -11.23 5.28 -14.49
C ASN A 163 -11.90 6.11 -15.60
N ARG A 164 -12.92 5.56 -16.27
CA ARG A 164 -13.74 6.32 -17.21
C ARG A 164 -14.54 7.39 -16.47
N SER A 165 -15.24 7.03 -15.39
CA SER A 165 -16.01 7.97 -14.56
C SER A 165 -15.13 9.10 -14.02
N LEU A 166 -13.94 8.79 -13.49
CA LEU A 166 -12.96 9.78 -13.02
C LEU A 166 -12.49 10.70 -14.15
N THR A 167 -12.25 10.14 -15.35
CA THR A 167 -11.82 10.93 -16.50
C THR A 167 -12.92 11.85 -17.01
N ASP A 168 -14.16 11.38 -17.06
CA ASP A 168 -15.31 12.19 -17.48
C ASP A 168 -15.58 13.32 -16.46
N PHE A 169 -15.44 13.02 -15.16
CA PHE A 169 -15.53 14.03 -14.10
C PHE A 169 -14.40 15.08 -14.20
N TYR A 170 -13.16 14.65 -14.41
CA TYR A 170 -12.03 15.55 -14.65
C TYR A 170 -12.26 16.47 -15.85
N ARG A 171 -12.78 15.95 -16.98
CA ARG A 171 -13.09 16.75 -18.16
C ARG A 171 -14.17 17.79 -17.90
N LEU A 172 -15.21 17.43 -17.14
CA LEU A 172 -16.24 18.38 -16.72
C LEU A 172 -15.65 19.55 -15.93
N LEU A 173 -14.76 19.28 -14.98
CA LEU A 173 -14.09 20.33 -14.19
C LEU A 173 -13.19 21.21 -15.07
N CYS A 174 -12.40 20.63 -15.97
CA CYS A 174 -11.59 21.38 -16.94
C CYS A 174 -12.46 22.31 -17.81
N GLN A 175 -13.58 21.79 -18.32
CA GLN A 175 -14.53 22.57 -19.12
C GLN A 175 -15.12 23.74 -18.31
N ARG A 176 -15.53 23.51 -17.06
CA ARG A 176 -16.05 24.58 -16.17
C ARG A 176 -15.03 25.66 -15.90
N LYS A 177 -13.76 25.29 -15.73
CA LYS A 177 -12.63 26.22 -15.55
C LYS A 177 -12.11 26.80 -16.88
N LYS A 178 -12.75 26.46 -18.01
CA LYS A 178 -12.40 26.93 -19.37
C LYS A 178 -10.94 26.64 -19.76
N ILE A 179 -10.40 25.53 -19.28
CA ILE A 179 -9.07 25.05 -19.65
C ILE A 179 -9.18 23.84 -20.57
N ALA A 180 -8.14 23.59 -21.38
CA ALA A 180 -7.99 22.30 -22.03
C ALA A 180 -7.92 21.20 -20.97
N ALA A 181 -8.36 19.99 -21.29
CA ALA A 181 -8.19 18.83 -20.42
C ALA A 181 -6.86 18.12 -20.79
N PRO A 182 -5.70 18.52 -20.22
CA PRO A 182 -4.43 17.90 -20.55
C PRO A 182 -4.48 16.41 -20.23
N LYS A 183 -3.78 15.63 -21.05
CA LYS A 183 -3.63 14.18 -20.84
C LYS A 183 -2.86 13.91 -19.53
N PRO A 184 -3.03 12.72 -18.93
CA PRO A 184 -2.22 12.26 -17.82
C PRO A 184 -0.72 12.46 -18.11
N ALA A 185 -0.02 13.18 -17.25
CA ALA A 185 1.39 13.49 -17.45
C ALA A 185 2.20 13.39 -16.15
N LEU A 186 3.44 12.94 -16.27
CA LEU A 186 4.42 12.90 -15.19
C LEU A 186 5.14 14.24 -15.09
N THR A 187 5.39 14.68 -13.85
CA THR A 187 6.33 15.79 -13.59
C THR A 187 7.77 15.37 -13.87
N SER A 188 8.69 16.32 -14.02
CA SER A 188 10.12 16.02 -14.18
C SER A 188 10.68 15.15 -13.05
N ARG A 189 10.26 15.42 -11.81
CA ARG A 189 10.67 14.65 -10.63
C ARG A 189 10.11 13.23 -10.64
N GLU A 190 8.89 13.03 -11.14
CA GLU A 190 8.31 11.68 -11.29
C GLU A 190 8.92 10.89 -12.44
N LYS A 191 9.32 11.55 -13.53
CA LYS A 191 10.10 10.89 -14.59
C LYS A 191 11.44 10.38 -14.05
N HIS A 192 12.11 11.18 -13.22
CA HIS A 192 13.33 10.76 -12.53
C HIS A 192 13.06 9.61 -11.55
N ALA A 193 12.00 9.68 -10.74
CA ALA A 193 11.65 8.57 -9.86
C ALA A 193 11.28 7.28 -10.61
N GLN A 194 10.66 7.40 -11.78
CA GLN A 194 10.34 6.26 -12.64
C GLN A 194 11.61 5.57 -13.17
N SER A 195 12.71 6.32 -13.32
CA SER A 195 13.99 5.78 -13.77
C SER A 195 14.82 5.14 -12.66
N ILE A 196 14.37 5.13 -11.40
CA ILE A 196 15.13 4.55 -10.27
C ILE A 196 14.46 3.27 -9.82
N ILE A 197 15.19 2.16 -9.86
CA ILE A 197 14.76 0.85 -9.35
C ILE A 197 15.65 0.48 -8.14
N PRO A 198 15.14 0.62 -6.90
CA PRO A 198 15.86 0.21 -5.71
C PRO A 198 15.83 -1.31 -5.51
N LYS A 199 16.98 -1.88 -5.14
CA LYS A 199 17.15 -3.30 -4.83
C LYS A 199 17.78 -3.48 -3.46
N ARG A 200 17.11 -4.22 -2.59
CA ARG A 200 17.59 -4.52 -1.24
C ARG A 200 18.86 -5.38 -1.24
N LEU A 201 19.80 -5.04 -0.36
CA LEU A 201 21.07 -5.75 -0.14
C LEU A 201 21.10 -6.49 1.21
N ARG A 202 20.28 -6.08 2.18
CA ARG A 202 20.24 -6.66 3.53
C ARG A 202 18.92 -7.37 3.82
N ARG A 203 18.99 -8.46 4.59
CA ARG A 203 17.83 -9.24 5.04
C ARG A 203 17.23 -8.65 6.31
N GLY A 204 15.91 -8.81 6.45
CA GLY A 204 15.14 -8.41 7.61
C GLY A 204 14.87 -6.90 7.69
N PRO A 205 13.94 -6.50 8.57
CA PRO A 205 13.57 -5.11 8.76
C PRO A 205 14.72 -4.31 9.37
N LEU A 206 14.69 -2.98 9.21
CA LEU A 206 15.64 -2.11 9.90
C LEU A 206 15.22 -1.89 11.36
N PRO A 207 16.19 -1.81 12.30
CA PRO A 207 15.91 -1.40 13.68
C PRO A 207 15.19 -0.04 13.76
N TYR A 208 14.40 0.14 14.82
CA TYR A 208 13.52 1.30 15.01
C TYR A 208 14.20 2.67 14.84
N ARG A 209 15.44 2.84 15.34
CA ARG A 209 16.23 4.08 15.20
C ARG A 209 17.40 3.95 14.23
N PHE A 210 17.34 3.00 13.29
CA PHE A 210 18.46 2.73 12.39
C PHE A 210 18.91 3.97 11.62
N LEU A 211 18.00 4.67 10.95
CA LEU A 211 18.35 5.88 10.18
C LEU A 211 18.94 6.96 11.07
N GLN A 212 18.31 7.24 12.22
CA GLN A 212 18.79 8.23 13.18
C GLN A 212 20.21 7.92 13.67
N HIS A 213 20.49 6.66 14.00
CA HIS A 213 21.79 6.26 14.52
C HIS A 213 22.88 6.18 13.45
N GLN A 214 22.53 5.84 12.21
CA GLN A 214 23.50 5.62 11.13
C GLN A 214 23.80 6.88 10.32
N LEU A 215 22.85 7.81 10.21
CA LEU A 215 23.04 9.05 9.45
C LEU A 215 23.72 10.16 10.26
N GLY A 216 23.62 10.12 11.60
CA GLY A 216 24.18 11.19 12.45
C GLY A 216 23.60 12.55 12.06
N ASP A 217 24.47 13.50 11.71
CA ASP A 217 24.10 14.87 11.35
C ASP A 217 23.20 14.94 10.11
N ASP A 218 23.33 14.02 9.16
CA ASP A 218 22.47 13.99 7.96
C ASP A 218 21.00 13.74 8.31
N TYR A 219 20.72 13.17 9.50
CA TYR A 219 19.35 12.97 9.97
C TYR A 219 18.60 14.29 10.20
N GLU A 220 19.30 15.43 10.31
CA GLU A 220 18.67 16.75 10.42
C GLU A 220 17.70 17.05 9.28
N TRP A 221 17.93 16.50 8.08
CA TRP A 221 17.01 16.69 6.96
C TRP A 221 15.61 16.19 7.32
N TYR A 222 15.50 15.01 7.96
CA TYR A 222 14.21 14.46 8.39
C TYR A 222 13.56 15.33 9.46
N LEU A 223 14.34 15.87 10.40
CA LEU A 223 13.82 16.77 11.44
C LEU A 223 13.28 18.07 10.85
N LYS A 224 13.92 18.61 9.81
CA LYS A 224 13.54 19.87 9.14
C LYS A 224 12.40 19.71 8.12
N ASN A 225 12.17 18.50 7.60
CA ASN A 225 11.20 18.23 6.53
C ASN A 225 10.02 17.34 7.02
N GLN A 226 9.56 17.55 8.26
CA GLN A 226 8.44 16.80 8.83
C GLN A 226 7.13 16.96 8.02
N ASP A 227 6.96 18.10 7.35
CA ASP A 227 5.87 18.37 6.41
C ASP A 227 5.86 17.40 5.21
N LYS A 228 7.04 17.07 4.66
CA LYS A 228 7.18 16.12 3.53
C LYS A 228 6.98 14.68 3.95
N ILE A 229 7.40 14.35 5.16
CA ILE A 229 7.21 13.01 5.73
C ILE A 229 5.73 12.79 6.06
N GLY A 230 5.10 13.80 6.66
CA GLY A 230 3.72 13.79 7.12
C GLY A 230 3.45 12.69 8.15
N GLU A 231 2.17 12.36 8.31
CA GLU A 231 1.75 11.28 9.20
C GLU A 231 2.30 9.92 8.76
N ALA A 232 2.41 9.00 9.73
CA ALA A 232 2.88 7.63 9.52
C ALA A 232 4.27 7.52 8.88
N GLY A 233 5.14 8.53 9.03
CA GLY A 233 6.50 8.55 8.46
C GLY A 233 7.30 7.26 8.65
N ARG A 234 7.23 6.67 9.84
CA ARG A 234 7.86 5.37 10.16
C ARG A 234 7.33 4.23 9.27
N ASN A 235 6.02 4.11 9.12
CA ASN A 235 5.40 3.09 8.28
C ASN A 235 5.71 3.34 6.79
N LYS A 236 5.76 4.61 6.36
CA LYS A 236 6.19 4.98 5.01
C LYS A 236 7.64 4.57 4.75
N SER A 237 8.57 4.87 5.68
CA SER A 237 9.98 4.45 5.57
C SER A 237 10.12 2.93 5.45
N TYR A 238 9.38 2.20 6.28
CA TYR A 238 9.35 0.74 6.25
C TYR A 238 8.86 0.20 4.90
N GLU A 239 7.76 0.73 4.36
CA GLU A 239 7.23 0.29 3.06
C GLU A 239 8.12 0.69 1.87
N VAL A 240 8.83 1.84 1.91
CA VAL A 240 9.85 2.18 0.90
C VAL A 240 10.89 1.07 0.82
N LEU A 241 11.39 0.62 1.97
CA LEU A 241 12.38 -0.44 2.01
C LEU A 241 11.79 -1.80 1.60
N ASN A 242 10.56 -2.12 2.02
CA ASN A 242 9.91 -3.37 1.62
C ASN A 242 9.73 -3.48 0.11
N LEU A 243 9.30 -2.39 -0.53
CA LEU A 243 9.05 -2.38 -1.96
C LEU A 243 10.33 -2.19 -2.79
N SER A 244 11.50 -2.07 -2.16
CA SER A 244 12.81 -2.03 -2.81
C SER A 244 13.28 -3.42 -3.26
N ASP A 245 12.47 -4.10 -4.06
CA ASP A 245 12.67 -5.51 -4.45
C ASP A 245 13.51 -5.70 -5.72
N GLY A 246 14.00 -4.61 -6.32
CA GLY A 246 14.73 -4.62 -7.59
C GLY A 246 13.86 -4.75 -8.83
N THR A 247 12.53 -4.65 -8.69
CA THR A 247 11.57 -4.68 -9.82
C THR A 247 10.69 -3.44 -9.88
N HIS A 248 10.24 -2.93 -8.73
CA HIS A 248 9.42 -1.72 -8.68
C HIS A 248 10.29 -0.47 -8.70
N ASN A 249 9.89 0.55 -9.48
CA ASN A 249 10.58 1.84 -9.49
C ASN A 249 10.09 2.76 -8.36
N ALA A 250 10.87 3.79 -8.03
CA ALA A 250 10.59 4.71 -6.92
C ALA A 250 9.24 5.44 -7.07
N LEU A 251 8.79 5.71 -8.30
CA LEU A 251 7.46 6.28 -8.55
C LEU A 251 6.34 5.31 -8.13
N PHE A 252 6.44 4.04 -8.52
CA PHE A 252 5.49 3.01 -8.10
C PHE A 252 5.47 2.86 -6.58
N ILE A 253 6.64 2.82 -5.95
CA ILE A 253 6.78 2.74 -4.49
C ILE A 253 6.05 3.91 -3.82
N ARG A 254 6.28 5.14 -4.29
CA ARG A 254 5.57 6.33 -3.80
C ARG A 254 4.06 6.16 -3.96
N ASP A 255 3.58 5.76 -5.13
CA ASP A 255 2.15 5.63 -5.40
C ASP A 255 1.47 4.58 -4.49
N VAL A 256 2.16 3.47 -4.17
CA VAL A 256 1.69 2.49 -3.17
C VAL A 256 1.59 3.10 -1.79
N ILE A 257 2.62 3.83 -1.36
CA ILE A 257 2.64 4.50 -0.05
C ILE A 257 1.53 5.54 0.04
N SER A 258 1.28 6.30 -1.05
CA SER A 258 0.20 7.28 -1.12
C SER A 258 -1.19 6.67 -0.95
N VAL A 259 -1.40 5.48 -1.51
CA VAL A 259 -2.67 4.74 -1.38
C VAL A 259 -2.88 4.24 0.05
N GLU A 260 -1.81 3.85 0.76
CA GLU A 260 -1.89 3.20 2.06
C GLU A 260 -1.91 4.17 3.26
N PHE A 261 -1.10 5.23 3.19
CA PHE A 261 -0.87 6.15 4.31
C PHE A 261 -1.28 7.61 4.02
N GLY A 262 -1.97 7.85 2.90
CA GLY A 262 -2.22 9.19 2.40
C GLY A 262 -1.02 9.73 1.62
N GLU A 263 -1.21 10.88 0.95
CA GLU A 263 -0.28 11.41 -0.04
C GLU A 263 1.18 11.45 0.47
N ALA A 264 2.07 10.76 -0.26
CA ALA A 264 3.49 10.73 0.04
C ALA A 264 4.24 11.72 -0.86
N ASP A 265 5.14 12.52 -0.27
CA ASP A 265 6.00 13.39 -1.05
C ASP A 265 7.06 12.55 -1.79
N ILE A 266 7.19 12.77 -3.10
CA ILE A 266 8.15 12.04 -3.93
C ILE A 266 9.60 12.41 -3.58
N GLU A 267 9.84 13.63 -3.11
CA GLU A 267 11.15 14.06 -2.63
C GLU A 267 11.57 13.29 -1.39
N TYR A 268 10.64 13.05 -0.45
CA TYR A 268 10.91 12.22 0.72
C TYR A 268 11.28 10.79 0.32
N VAL A 269 10.54 10.17 -0.60
CA VAL A 269 10.84 8.81 -1.08
C VAL A 269 12.22 8.77 -1.75
N LEU A 270 12.53 9.72 -2.63
CA LEU A 270 13.83 9.78 -3.30
C LEU A 270 14.99 10.02 -2.32
N HIS A 271 14.83 10.96 -1.39
CA HIS A 271 15.84 11.26 -0.37
C HIS A 271 16.13 10.03 0.49
N LEU A 272 15.07 9.35 0.97
CA LEU A 272 15.23 8.12 1.75
C LEU A 272 15.93 7.01 0.95
N LEU A 273 15.65 6.86 -0.34
CA LEU A 273 16.33 5.86 -1.17
C LEU A 273 17.84 6.16 -1.31
N GLU A 274 18.22 7.43 -1.50
CA GLU A 274 19.65 7.81 -1.54
C GLU A 274 20.35 7.56 -0.20
N ASP A 275 19.70 7.89 0.93
CA ASP A 275 20.26 7.60 2.26
C ASP A 275 20.41 6.09 2.50
N LEU A 276 19.41 5.29 2.13
CA LEU A 276 19.49 3.82 2.22
C LEU A 276 20.61 3.24 1.35
N LYS A 277 20.88 3.86 0.18
CA LYS A 277 22.01 3.49 -0.67
C LYS A 277 23.35 3.88 -0.04
N LYS A 278 23.47 5.10 0.48
CA LYS A 278 24.66 5.59 1.20
C LYS A 278 25.03 4.67 2.37
N LEU A 279 24.02 4.15 3.08
CA LEU A 279 24.18 3.20 4.19
C LEU A 279 24.42 1.75 3.75
N GLY A 280 24.47 1.46 2.45
CA GLY A 280 24.66 0.11 1.92
C GLY A 280 23.52 -0.85 2.31
N VAL A 281 22.30 -0.34 2.43
CA VAL A 281 21.08 -1.14 2.68
C VAL A 281 20.44 -1.57 1.37
N ILE A 282 20.50 -0.70 0.36
CA ILE A 282 19.99 -0.95 -0.99
C ILE A 282 21.02 -0.55 -2.05
N ASP A 283 20.81 -1.02 -3.27
CA ASP A 283 21.44 -0.54 -4.49
C ASP A 283 20.37 0.19 -5.34
N LEU A 284 20.77 1.22 -6.08
CA LEU A 284 19.87 1.96 -6.98
C LEU A 284 20.30 1.74 -8.41
N LYS A 285 19.45 1.07 -9.19
CA LYS A 285 19.66 0.85 -10.62
C LYS A 285 18.85 1.84 -11.42
N ASN A 286 19.37 2.22 -12.58
CA ASN A 286 18.55 2.90 -13.56
C ASN A 286 17.59 1.90 -14.21
N ALA A 287 16.32 2.27 -14.33
CA ALA A 287 15.36 1.51 -15.12
C ALA A 287 15.85 1.43 -16.57
N PRO A 288 15.71 0.27 -17.23
CA PRO A 288 16.05 0.13 -18.64
C PRO A 288 15.21 1.03 -19.55
#